data_AF-A0A2R6A818-F1
#
_entry.id   AF-A0A2R6A818-F1
#
_cell.length_a   1.000
_cell.length_b   1.000
_cell.length_c   1.000
_cell.angle_alpha   90.00
_cell.angle_beta   90.00
_cell.angle_gamma   90.00
#
_symmetry.space_group_name_H-M   'P 1'
#
loop_
_entity.id
_entity.type
_entity.pdbx_description
1 polymer ?
#
loop_
_entity_poly.entity_id
_entity_poly.type
_entity_poly.pdbx_seq_one_letter_code
_entity_poly.pdbx_strand_id
1 'polypeptide(L)'
;MVHLQEPPTETMEAGREAHLEDPFQAFLRKLNPKFMFRSPALKSDKLGIAGTPDYVFVTKFDEIVPAEVKRSPHTQGKKGLQFVAQLVAYALILEEGYVLKDGELVETQDVTKTVVKRGVIYSAIQKKVDVLQITEELKRAVRRGIQDLKSIIETGEFPSVRQPWSKCANCWYRRTATLKRSTCPARRILAQHPKQPSESSLQE
;
A
#
# COMPACT_ATOMS: atom_id res chain seq x y z
N MET A 1 -13.14 17.21 -15.85
CA MET A 1 -12.45 16.04 -15.27
C MET A 1 -11.03 16.01 -15.82
N VAL A 2 -10.04 16.51 -15.06
CA VAL A 2 -8.65 16.54 -15.53
C VAL A 2 -8.00 15.23 -15.08
N HIS A 3 -8.03 14.21 -15.95
CA HIS A 3 -7.22 13.00 -15.78
C HIS A 3 -5.75 13.36 -16.08
N LEU A 4 -5.11 14.01 -15.11
CA LEU A 4 -3.67 14.24 -15.17
C LEU A 4 -3.00 12.92 -14.71
N GLN A 5 -2.63 12.07 -15.67
CA GLN A 5 -1.90 10.84 -15.36
C GLN A 5 -0.49 11.19 -14.88
N GLU A 6 -0.06 10.57 -13.79
CA GLU A 6 1.31 10.68 -13.31
C GLU A 6 2.24 10.03 -14.36
N PRO A 7 3.27 10.74 -14.85
CA PRO A 7 4.24 10.13 -15.75
C PRO A 7 5.00 9.02 -15.01
N PRO A 8 5.24 7.87 -15.66
CA PRO A 8 5.97 6.77 -15.05
C PRO A 8 7.35 7.27 -14.58
N THR A 9 7.71 6.91 -13.35
CA THR A 9 9.05 7.19 -12.83
C THR A 9 9.99 6.04 -13.19
N GLU A 10 11.29 6.30 -13.29
CA GLU A 10 12.29 5.24 -13.53
C GLU A 10 12.18 4.08 -12.53
N THR A 11 11.74 4.36 -11.30
CA THR A 11 11.48 3.32 -10.27
C THR A 11 10.25 2.47 -10.60
N MET A 12 9.22 3.05 -11.23
CA MET A 12 8.02 2.33 -11.68
C MET A 12 8.32 1.47 -12.90
N GLU A 13 9.13 1.97 -13.84
CA GLU A 13 9.56 1.21 -15.02
C GLU A 13 10.47 0.05 -14.65
N ALA A 14 11.48 0.30 -13.81
CA ALA A 14 12.35 -0.74 -13.27
C ALA A 14 11.58 -1.76 -12.42
N GLY A 15 10.51 -1.34 -11.75
CA GLY A 15 9.57 -2.22 -11.05
C GLY A 15 8.77 -3.11 -12.00
N ARG A 16 8.36 -2.59 -13.17
CA ARG A 16 7.57 -3.31 -14.17
C ARG A 16 8.37 -4.40 -14.90
N GLU A 17 9.56 -4.06 -15.41
CA GLU A 17 10.44 -5.02 -16.11
C GLU A 17 10.89 -6.16 -15.18
N ALA A 18 11.07 -5.82 -13.92
CA ALA A 18 11.41 -6.72 -12.84
C ALA A 18 10.39 -7.81 -12.52
N HIS A 19 9.10 -7.60 -12.78
CA HIS A 19 8.12 -8.68 -12.59
C HIS A 19 8.34 -9.81 -13.59
N LEU A 20 9.08 -9.59 -14.68
CA LEU A 20 9.32 -10.59 -15.72
C LEU A 20 10.50 -11.52 -15.40
N GLU A 21 11.53 -11.02 -14.71
CA GLU A 21 12.67 -11.84 -14.26
C GLU A 21 12.47 -12.30 -12.81
N ASP A 22 12.40 -13.61 -12.60
CA ASP A 22 11.62 -14.20 -11.50
C ASP A 22 12.42 -14.90 -10.36
N PRO A 23 13.32 -14.20 -9.63
CA PRO A 23 13.87 -14.72 -8.37
C PRO A 23 12.78 -15.05 -7.34
N PHE A 24 11.60 -14.41 -7.45
CA PHE A 24 10.50 -14.65 -6.55
C PHE A 24 9.83 -16.00 -6.80
N GLN A 25 9.64 -16.44 -8.04
CA GLN A 25 9.15 -17.80 -8.34
C GLN A 25 10.07 -18.88 -7.78
N ALA A 26 11.38 -18.71 -7.90
CA ALA A 26 12.33 -19.63 -7.29
C ALA A 26 12.17 -19.69 -5.76
N PHE A 27 11.86 -18.56 -5.13
CA PHE A 27 11.58 -18.50 -3.69
C PHE A 27 10.21 -19.10 -3.33
N LEU A 28 9.14 -18.78 -4.08
CA LEU A 28 7.80 -19.34 -3.88
C LEU A 28 7.82 -20.87 -4.00
N ARG A 29 8.61 -21.44 -4.92
CA ARG A 29 8.82 -22.90 -5.00
C ARG A 29 9.40 -23.49 -3.71
N LYS A 30 10.26 -22.75 -2.98
CA LYS A 30 10.76 -23.19 -1.66
C LYS A 30 9.67 -23.18 -0.59
N LEU A 31 8.69 -22.27 -0.67
CA LEU A 31 7.52 -22.27 0.23
C LEU A 31 6.61 -23.47 -0.02
N ASN A 32 6.72 -24.12 -1.18
CA ASN A 32 5.95 -25.29 -1.61
C ASN A 32 4.42 -25.10 -1.41
N PRO A 33 3.83 -24.04 -2.00
CA PRO A 33 2.40 -23.78 -1.91
C PRO A 33 1.61 -24.87 -2.63
N LYS A 34 0.37 -25.09 -2.16
CA LYS A 34 -0.59 -26.00 -2.78
C LYS A 34 -1.14 -25.42 -4.09
N PHE A 35 -1.45 -24.13 -4.10
CA PHE A 35 -1.91 -23.38 -5.28
C PHE A 35 -1.25 -22.01 -5.34
N MET A 36 -1.12 -21.45 -6.53
CA MET A 36 -0.50 -20.15 -6.76
C MET A 36 -1.19 -19.41 -7.90
N PHE A 37 -1.60 -18.18 -7.63
CA PHE A 37 -2.27 -17.29 -8.56
C PHE A 37 -1.38 -16.07 -8.77
N ARG A 38 -0.98 -15.83 -10.03
CA ARG A 38 -0.15 -14.69 -10.41
C ARG A 38 -1.05 -13.53 -10.81
N SER A 39 -0.81 -12.37 -10.21
CA SER A 39 -1.52 -11.13 -10.52
C SER A 39 -3.05 -11.28 -10.60
N PRO A 40 -3.73 -11.94 -9.64
CA PRO A 40 -5.18 -12.07 -9.70
C PRO A 40 -5.84 -10.69 -9.55
N ALA A 41 -6.81 -10.40 -10.39
CA ALA A 41 -7.64 -9.21 -10.23
C ALA A 41 -8.62 -9.45 -9.08
N LEU A 42 -8.48 -8.69 -8.00
CA LEU A 42 -9.32 -8.79 -6.82
C LEU A 42 -10.21 -7.56 -6.71
N LYS A 43 -11.47 -7.77 -6.34
CA LYS A 43 -12.41 -6.67 -6.08
C LYS A 43 -13.32 -7.00 -4.90
N SER A 44 -13.76 -5.96 -4.21
CA SER A 44 -14.77 -6.04 -3.17
C SER A 44 -15.76 -4.90 -3.38
N ASP A 45 -16.98 -5.25 -3.76
CA ASP A 45 -18.03 -4.27 -4.01
C ASP A 45 -18.50 -3.61 -2.69
N LYS A 46 -18.49 -4.35 -1.57
CA LYS A 46 -18.87 -3.83 -0.25
C LYS A 46 -17.84 -2.82 0.27
N LEU A 47 -16.54 -3.13 0.16
CA LEU A 47 -15.48 -2.19 0.54
C LEU A 47 -15.29 -1.11 -0.52
N GLY A 48 -15.75 -1.31 -1.76
CA GLY A 48 -15.58 -0.38 -2.87
C GLY A 48 -14.12 -0.23 -3.27
N ILE A 49 -13.32 -1.29 -3.13
CA ILE A 49 -11.90 -1.31 -3.49
C ILE A 49 -11.59 -2.48 -4.39
N ALA A 50 -10.61 -2.29 -5.28
CA ALA A 50 -10.08 -3.33 -6.14
C ALA A 50 -8.56 -3.18 -6.22
N GLY A 51 -7.89 -4.26 -6.62
CA GLY A 51 -6.46 -4.23 -6.87
C GLY A 51 -5.92 -5.58 -7.32
N THR A 52 -4.64 -5.59 -7.67
CA THR A 52 -3.95 -6.74 -8.22
C THR A 52 -2.69 -7.00 -7.40
N PRO A 53 -2.72 -7.87 -6.37
CA PRO A 53 -1.48 -8.31 -5.73
C PRO A 53 -0.59 -9.02 -6.74
N ASP A 54 0.73 -8.96 -6.56
CA ASP A 54 1.64 -9.69 -7.45
C ASP A 54 1.35 -11.19 -7.46
N TYR A 55 1.06 -11.72 -6.26
CA TYR A 55 0.72 -13.12 -6.08
C TYR A 55 -0.29 -13.30 -4.96
N VAL A 56 -1.13 -14.33 -5.10
CA VAL A 56 -1.85 -14.95 -4.00
C VAL A 56 -1.49 -16.42 -4.04
N PHE A 57 -1.10 -17.00 -2.91
CA PHE A 57 -0.82 -18.43 -2.84
C PHE A 57 -1.58 -19.07 -1.69
N VAL A 58 -1.85 -20.36 -1.84
CA VAL A 58 -2.49 -21.19 -0.83
C VAL A 58 -1.44 -22.13 -0.27
N THR A 59 -1.31 -22.15 1.05
CA THR A 59 -0.37 -23.07 1.72
C THR A 59 -0.93 -24.50 1.74
N LYS A 60 -0.12 -25.45 2.19
CA LYS A 60 -0.57 -26.85 2.40
C LYS A 60 -1.69 -26.99 3.44
N PHE A 61 -1.87 -25.98 4.29
CA PHE A 61 -2.90 -25.94 5.32
C PHE A 61 -4.12 -25.10 4.89
N ASP A 62 -4.32 -24.92 3.58
CA ASP A 62 -5.42 -24.16 2.97
C ASP A 62 -5.53 -22.69 3.42
N GLU A 63 -4.41 -22.14 3.92
CA GLU A 63 -4.30 -20.72 4.22
C GLU A 63 -4.03 -19.91 2.95
N ILE A 64 -4.88 -18.92 2.67
CA ILE A 64 -4.71 -17.96 1.59
C ILE A 64 -3.78 -16.83 2.05
N VAL A 65 -2.74 -16.54 1.26
CA VAL A 65 -1.71 -15.56 1.61
C VAL A 65 -1.45 -14.62 0.41
N PRO A 66 -1.76 -13.32 0.52
CA PRO A 66 -1.37 -12.33 -0.48
C PRO A 66 0.13 -12.00 -0.36
N ALA A 67 0.77 -11.74 -1.49
CA ALA A 67 2.18 -11.41 -1.57
C ALA A 67 2.49 -10.29 -2.57
N GLU A 68 3.51 -9.51 -2.23
CA GLU A 68 3.97 -8.35 -2.98
C GLU A 68 5.50 -8.39 -3.16
N VAL A 69 5.98 -8.06 -4.34
CA VAL A 69 7.39 -7.96 -4.70
C VAL A 69 7.79 -6.48 -4.74
N LYS A 70 8.85 -6.12 -4.01
CA LYS A 70 9.42 -4.77 -4.03
C LYS A 70 10.86 -4.78 -4.52
N ARG A 71 11.14 -3.88 -5.46
CA ARG A 71 12.48 -3.56 -5.96
C ARG A 71 12.84 -2.13 -5.59
N SER A 72 13.19 -1.89 -4.32
CA SER A 72 13.70 -0.58 -3.93
C SER A 72 14.76 -0.69 -2.83
N PRO A 73 15.91 -0.03 -2.96
CA PRO A 73 16.96 -0.02 -1.94
C PRO A 73 16.52 0.74 -0.69
N HIS A 74 15.47 1.57 -0.76
CA HIS A 74 14.90 2.30 0.39
C HIS A 74 13.98 1.46 1.28
N THR A 75 13.65 0.24 0.88
CA THR A 75 12.86 -0.71 1.68
C THR A 75 13.72 -1.44 2.73
N GLN A 76 14.77 -0.78 3.25
CA GLN A 76 15.69 -1.38 4.22
C GLN A 76 15.00 -1.62 5.57
N GLY A 77 14.40 -2.79 5.72
CA GLY A 77 14.01 -3.38 7.01
C GLY A 77 12.79 -2.77 7.72
N LYS A 78 12.29 -1.61 7.31
CA LYS A 78 11.03 -1.05 7.83
C LYS A 78 9.87 -1.41 6.90
N LYS A 79 8.91 -2.15 7.44
CA LYS A 79 7.56 -2.33 6.87
C LYS A 79 6.88 -0.97 6.83
N GLY A 80 7.12 -0.21 5.76
CA GLY A 80 6.45 1.08 5.56
C GLY A 80 4.94 0.89 5.71
N LEU A 81 4.28 1.79 6.45
CA LEU A 81 2.85 1.71 6.72
C LEU A 81 2.01 1.54 5.45
N GLN A 82 2.47 2.11 4.33
CA GLN A 82 1.83 1.95 3.03
C GLN A 82 1.82 0.49 2.52
N PHE A 83 2.89 -0.27 2.75
CA PHE A 83 2.97 -1.67 2.32
C PHE A 83 2.14 -2.58 3.23
N VAL A 84 2.11 -2.24 4.53
CA VAL A 84 1.20 -2.90 5.48
C VAL A 84 -0.23 -2.67 5.08
N ALA A 85 -0.62 -1.42 4.80
CA ALA A 85 -1.98 -1.08 4.37
C ALA A 85 -2.36 -1.78 3.06
N GLN A 86 -1.44 -1.84 2.08
CA GLN A 86 -1.65 -2.53 0.80
C GLN A 86 -1.94 -4.02 1.00
N LEU A 87 -1.09 -4.75 1.72
CA LEU A 87 -1.30 -6.18 1.98
C LEU A 87 -2.56 -6.47 2.80
N VAL A 88 -2.84 -5.62 3.79
CA VAL A 88 -4.05 -5.75 4.62
C VAL A 88 -5.30 -5.46 3.79
N ALA A 89 -5.26 -4.53 2.84
CA ALA A 89 -6.37 -4.28 1.91
C ALA A 89 -6.64 -5.51 1.03
N TYR A 90 -5.60 -6.15 0.49
CA TYR A 90 -5.77 -7.41 -0.25
C TYR A 90 -6.34 -8.52 0.63
N ALA A 91 -5.86 -8.64 1.87
CA ALA A 91 -6.41 -9.60 2.82
C ALA A 91 -7.91 -9.36 3.06
N LEU A 92 -8.33 -8.11 3.24
CA LEU A 92 -9.74 -7.75 3.41
C LEU A 92 -10.60 -8.12 2.19
N ILE A 93 -10.10 -7.87 0.97
CA ILE A 93 -10.81 -8.27 -0.26
C ILE A 93 -10.99 -9.79 -0.31
N LEU A 94 -9.91 -10.54 -0.05
CA LEU A 94 -9.91 -12.00 -0.06
C LEU A 94 -10.87 -12.59 0.99
N GLU A 95 -10.87 -12.06 2.21
CA GLU A 95 -11.78 -12.49 3.27
C GLU A 95 -13.25 -12.19 2.97
N GLU A 96 -13.53 -11.13 2.21
CA GLU A 96 -14.89 -10.73 1.96
C GLU A 96 -15.60 -11.58 0.91
N GLY A 97 -14.89 -11.89 -0.19
CA GLY A 97 -15.55 -12.40 -1.39
C GLY A 97 -14.79 -13.49 -2.12
N TYR A 98 -13.74 -14.08 -1.55
CA TYR A 98 -12.99 -15.13 -2.24
C TYR A 98 -12.89 -16.41 -1.41
N VAL A 99 -13.05 -17.52 -2.12
CA VAL A 99 -12.87 -18.87 -1.58
C VAL A 99 -12.02 -19.71 -2.54
N LEU A 100 -11.32 -20.69 -1.98
CA LEU A 100 -10.65 -21.70 -2.78
C LEU A 100 -11.64 -22.83 -3.10
N LYS A 101 -11.94 -23.04 -4.38
CA LYS A 101 -12.80 -24.12 -4.84
C LYS A 101 -12.13 -24.86 -6.00
N ASP A 102 -11.97 -26.17 -5.86
CA ASP A 102 -11.37 -27.04 -6.88
C ASP A 102 -9.98 -26.58 -7.37
N GLY A 103 -9.21 -25.93 -6.49
CA GLY A 103 -7.88 -25.40 -6.79
C GLY A 103 -7.87 -24.01 -7.43
N GLU A 104 -9.03 -23.41 -7.62
CA GLU A 104 -9.18 -22.06 -8.16
C GLU A 104 -9.62 -21.07 -7.09
N LEU A 105 -9.12 -19.84 -7.20
CA LEU A 105 -9.56 -18.73 -6.36
C LEU A 105 -10.80 -18.10 -7.00
N VAL A 106 -11.97 -18.42 -6.44
CA VAL A 106 -13.27 -18.04 -7.02
C VAL A 106 -13.89 -16.92 -6.20
N GLU A 107 -14.38 -15.89 -6.90
CA GLU A 107 -15.19 -14.84 -6.30
C GLU A 107 -16.58 -15.39 -5.95
N THR A 108 -17.06 -15.11 -4.74
CA THR A 108 -18.37 -15.52 -4.24
C THR A 108 -19.06 -14.35 -3.55
N GLN A 109 -20.39 -14.32 -3.66
CA GLN A 109 -21.25 -13.37 -2.95
C GLN A 109 -21.69 -13.90 -1.58
N ASP A 110 -21.44 -15.18 -1.31
CA ASP A 110 -21.80 -15.81 -0.04
C ASP A 110 -20.86 -15.38 1.09
N VAL A 111 -21.35 -15.48 2.33
CA VAL A 111 -20.53 -15.23 3.51
C VAL A 111 -19.38 -16.24 3.55
N THR A 112 -18.17 -15.77 3.32
CA THR A 112 -16.98 -16.63 3.39
C THR A 112 -16.55 -16.85 4.85
N LYS A 113 -15.88 -17.98 5.10
CA LYS A 113 -15.14 -18.25 6.34
C LYS A 113 -13.64 -18.00 6.16
N THR A 114 -13.24 -17.36 5.06
CA THR A 114 -11.85 -17.12 4.73
C THR A 114 -11.26 -16.17 5.76
N VAL A 115 -10.12 -16.55 6.35
CA VAL A 115 -9.35 -15.70 7.26
C VAL A 115 -7.91 -15.67 6.80
N VAL A 116 -7.44 -14.49 6.41
CA VAL A 116 -6.08 -14.21 5.98
C VAL A 116 -5.29 -13.71 7.18
N LYS A 117 -4.40 -14.56 7.70
CA LYS A 117 -3.64 -14.31 8.93
C LYS A 117 -2.30 -13.63 8.67
N ARG A 118 -1.78 -13.73 7.45
CA ARG A 118 -0.49 -13.16 7.08
C ARG A 118 -0.44 -12.74 5.62
N GLY A 119 0.44 -11.80 5.33
CA GLY A 119 0.86 -11.42 3.99
C GLY A 119 2.38 -11.48 3.87
N VAL A 120 2.89 -11.48 2.64
CA VAL A 120 4.32 -11.62 2.38
C VAL A 120 4.84 -10.47 1.54
N ILE A 121 5.97 -9.90 1.92
CA ILE A 121 6.71 -8.95 1.09
C ILE A 121 8.04 -9.58 0.71
N TYR A 122 8.33 -9.64 -0.59
CA TYR A 122 9.62 -10.03 -1.11
C TYR A 122 10.43 -8.83 -1.53
N SER A 123 11.61 -8.65 -0.93
CA SER A 123 12.60 -7.69 -1.40
C SER A 123 13.50 -8.37 -2.42
N ALA A 124 13.35 -7.99 -3.70
CA ALA A 124 14.16 -8.58 -4.77
C ALA A 124 15.65 -8.24 -4.65
N ILE A 125 15.97 -7.02 -4.16
CA ILE A 125 17.34 -6.55 -3.98
C ILE A 125 18.02 -7.33 -2.86
N GLN A 126 17.34 -7.52 -1.73
CA GLN A 126 17.90 -8.22 -0.58
C GLN A 126 17.74 -9.74 -0.67
N LYS A 127 16.97 -10.23 -1.67
CA LYS A 127 16.52 -11.62 -1.80
C LYS A 127 15.91 -12.14 -0.49
N LYS A 128 15.19 -11.27 0.22
CA LYS A 128 14.66 -11.50 1.57
C LYS A 128 13.14 -11.47 1.58
N VAL A 129 12.56 -12.26 2.48
CA VAL A 129 11.12 -12.37 2.66
C VAL A 129 10.75 -11.88 4.05
N ASP A 130 9.86 -10.90 4.08
CA ASP A 130 9.29 -10.37 5.30
C ASP A 130 7.82 -10.80 5.40
N VAL A 131 7.53 -11.62 6.42
CA VAL A 131 6.15 -12.02 6.72
C VAL A 131 5.50 -10.96 7.59
N LEU A 132 4.36 -10.45 7.15
CA LEU A 132 3.49 -9.55 7.91
C LEU A 132 2.39 -10.38 8.57
N GLN A 133 2.31 -10.33 9.90
CA GLN A 133 1.14 -10.83 10.62
C GLN A 133 0.01 -9.81 10.47
N ILE A 134 -1.13 -10.26 9.97
CA ILE A 134 -2.31 -9.43 9.71
C ILE A 134 -3.23 -9.58 10.92
N THR A 135 -3.24 -8.57 11.77
CA THR A 135 -4.07 -8.52 12.98
C THR A 135 -5.39 -7.81 12.72
N GLU A 136 -6.40 -8.06 13.55
CA GLU A 136 -7.67 -7.33 13.47
C GLU A 136 -7.52 -5.82 13.71
N GLU A 137 -6.49 -5.40 14.45
CA GLU A 137 -6.17 -3.98 14.60
C GLU A 137 -5.75 -3.35 13.27
N LEU A 138 -4.86 -4.01 12.52
CA LEU A 138 -4.45 -3.55 11.20
C LEU A 138 -5.63 -3.52 10.24
N LYS A 139 -6.48 -4.56 10.25
CA LYS A 139 -7.69 -4.61 9.43
C LYS A 139 -8.65 -3.46 9.76
N ARG A 140 -8.87 -3.17 11.05
CA ARG A 140 -9.70 -2.03 11.48
C ARG A 140 -9.11 -0.70 11.02
N ALA A 141 -7.79 -0.51 11.12
CA ALA A 141 -7.12 0.69 10.66
C ALA A 141 -7.31 0.90 9.14
N VAL A 142 -7.17 -0.16 8.34
CA VAL A 142 -7.37 -0.08 6.89
C VAL A 142 -8.84 0.16 6.54
N ARG A 143 -9.80 -0.51 7.21
CA ARG A 143 -11.23 -0.25 7.01
C ARG A 143 -11.59 1.22 7.26
N ARG A 144 -11.03 1.83 8.32
CA ARG A 144 -11.19 3.27 8.59
C ARG A 144 -10.59 4.11 7.47
N GLY A 145 -9.37 3.81 7.02
CA GLY A 145 -8.76 4.52 5.91
C GLY A 145 -9.56 4.44 4.60
N ILE A 146 -10.23 3.31 4.33
CA ILE A 146 -11.15 3.16 3.20
C ILE A 146 -12.38 4.06 3.39
N GLN A 147 -12.96 4.11 4.59
CA GLN A 147 -14.10 4.99 4.89
C GLN A 147 -13.72 6.47 4.75
N ASP A 148 -12.55 6.87 5.25
CA ASP A 148 -12.03 8.23 5.09
C ASP A 148 -11.87 8.57 3.59
N LEU A 149 -11.33 7.64 2.79
CA LEU A 149 -11.20 7.83 1.36
C LEU A 149 -12.55 7.97 0.65
N LYS A 150 -13.55 7.16 1.02
CA LYS A 150 -14.92 7.28 0.50
C LYS A 150 -15.51 8.65 0.83
N SER A 151 -15.36 9.11 2.07
CA SER A 151 -15.82 10.44 2.49
C SER A 151 -15.19 11.55 1.66
N ILE A 152 -13.88 11.48 1.37
CA ILE A 152 -13.20 12.46 0.51
C ILE A 152 -13.79 12.46 -0.91
N ILE A 153 -14.09 11.28 -1.46
CA ILE A 153 -14.67 11.14 -2.80
C ILE A 153 -16.10 11.71 -2.84
N GLU A 154 -16.92 11.40 -1.82
CA GLU A 154 -18.33 11.80 -1.74
C GLU A 154 -18.50 13.30 -1.47
N THR A 155 -17.71 13.85 -0.55
CA THR A 155 -17.79 15.27 -0.15
C THR A 155 -16.98 16.19 -1.05
N GLY A 156 -15.93 15.67 -1.71
CA GLY A 156 -14.92 16.47 -2.39
C GLY A 156 -14.02 17.27 -1.44
N GLU A 157 -14.18 17.10 -0.12
CA GLU A 157 -13.41 17.83 0.89
C GLU A 157 -12.16 17.05 1.29
N PHE A 158 -10.99 17.69 1.15
CA PHE A 158 -9.73 17.09 1.58
C PHE A 158 -9.58 17.19 3.11
N PRO A 159 -9.04 16.16 3.77
CA PRO A 159 -8.85 16.19 5.21
C PRO A 159 -7.77 17.21 5.58
N SER A 160 -7.96 17.91 6.70
CA SER A 160 -6.97 18.86 7.21
C SER A 160 -5.80 18.12 7.88
N VAL A 161 -4.87 17.58 7.09
CA VAL A 161 -3.76 16.75 7.59
C VAL A 161 -2.41 17.48 7.65
N ARG A 162 -1.73 17.54 8.79
CA ARG A 162 -0.33 18.04 8.80
C ARG A 162 0.60 16.97 8.20
N GLN A 163 0.95 17.09 6.93
CA GLN A 163 1.90 16.18 6.29
C GLN A 163 3.35 16.70 6.43
N PRO A 164 4.32 15.84 6.76
CA PRO A 164 5.74 16.21 6.77
C PRO A 164 6.19 16.71 5.40
N TRP A 165 7.07 17.72 5.38
CA TRP A 165 7.55 18.31 4.13
C TRP A 165 8.25 17.29 3.22
N SER A 166 8.91 16.29 3.81
CA SER A 166 9.55 15.19 3.06
C SER A 166 8.57 14.41 2.17
N LYS A 167 7.29 14.29 2.58
CA LYS A 167 6.24 13.66 1.75
C LYS A 167 5.75 14.60 0.64
N CYS A 168 5.77 15.90 0.89
CA CYS A 168 5.37 16.92 -0.09
C CYS A 168 6.46 17.19 -1.14
N ALA A 169 7.74 17.01 -0.79
CA ALA A 169 8.88 17.28 -1.67
C ALA A 169 8.81 16.50 -2.98
N ASN A 170 8.40 15.23 -2.89
CA ASN A 170 8.27 14.30 -4.01
C ASN A 170 6.81 14.12 -4.49
N CYS A 171 5.85 14.88 -3.94
CA CYS A 171 4.45 14.78 -4.36
C CYS A 171 4.27 15.46 -5.71
N TRP A 172 3.80 14.73 -6.72
CA TRP A 172 3.60 15.28 -8.05
C TRP A 172 2.57 16.43 -8.08
N TYR A 173 1.53 16.33 -7.25
CA TYR A 173 0.52 17.38 -7.07
C TYR A 173 1.08 18.69 -6.50
N ARG A 174 2.32 18.73 -5.99
CA ARG A 174 2.98 19.98 -5.61
C ARG A 174 3.07 20.97 -6.79
N ARG A 175 3.19 20.47 -8.02
CA ARG A 175 3.37 21.29 -9.23
C ARG A 175 2.06 21.86 -9.77
N THR A 176 0.97 21.15 -9.54
CA THR A 176 -0.36 21.44 -10.12
C THR A 176 -1.34 21.98 -9.08
N ALA A 177 -1.01 21.89 -7.80
CA ALA A 177 -1.73 22.53 -6.73
C ALA A 177 -1.67 24.07 -6.87
N THR A 178 -2.62 24.60 -7.63
CA THR A 178 -3.18 25.96 -7.49
C THR A 178 -3.97 26.12 -6.18
N LEU A 179 -3.89 25.14 -5.26
CA LEU A 179 -4.23 25.31 -3.86
C LEU A 179 -3.34 26.43 -3.33
N LYS A 180 -3.95 27.61 -3.14
CA LYS A 180 -3.39 28.78 -2.46
C LYS A 180 -2.51 28.30 -1.30
N ARG A 181 -1.43 29.02 -1.01
CA ARG A 181 -0.48 28.74 0.10
C ARG A 181 -1.16 28.41 1.46
N SER A 182 -2.45 28.71 1.61
CA SER A 182 -3.33 28.47 2.75
C SER A 182 -4.06 27.11 2.78
N THR A 183 -4.19 26.37 1.67
CA THR A 183 -5.02 25.14 1.60
C THR A 183 -4.22 23.86 1.34
N CYS A 184 -2.90 23.96 1.13
CA CYS A 184 -2.03 22.80 1.34
C CYS A 184 -1.93 22.54 2.85
N PRO A 185 -2.37 21.38 3.35
CA PRO A 185 -2.41 21.08 4.78
C PRO A 185 -1.04 21.16 5.50
N ALA A 186 0.06 21.21 4.73
CA ALA A 186 1.44 21.30 5.20
C ALA A 186 1.94 22.70 5.61
N ARG A 187 1.13 23.78 5.54
CA ARG A 187 1.66 25.16 5.79
C ARG A 187 1.02 26.00 6.89
N ARG A 188 -0.06 25.58 7.55
CA ARG A 188 -0.82 26.49 8.45
C ARG A 188 -0.16 26.80 9.81
N ILE A 189 1.05 26.31 10.13
CA ILE A 189 1.69 26.53 11.47
C ILE A 189 3.08 27.19 11.41
N LEU A 190 3.67 27.44 10.25
CA LEU A 190 4.92 28.20 10.21
C LEU A 190 4.72 29.73 10.21
N ALA A 191 3.48 30.20 10.23
CA ALA A 191 3.15 31.64 10.27
C ALA A 191 2.82 32.17 11.68
N GLN A 192 2.77 31.32 12.72
CA GLN A 192 2.40 31.73 14.09
C GLN A 192 3.56 31.71 15.10
N HIS A 193 4.75 31.27 14.68
CA HIS A 193 5.97 31.40 15.48
C HIS A 193 7.12 31.85 14.58
N PRO A 194 7.34 33.18 14.42
CA PRO A 194 8.62 33.64 13.92
C PRO A 194 9.68 33.13 14.91
N LYS A 195 10.61 32.30 14.42
CA LYS A 195 11.84 32.04 15.16
C LYS A 195 12.49 33.39 15.42
N GLN A 196 12.57 33.80 16.68
CA GLN A 196 13.42 34.94 17.03
C GLN A 196 14.85 34.61 16.59
N PRO A 197 15.55 35.54 15.92
CA PRO A 197 16.96 35.36 15.64
C PRO A 197 17.70 35.31 16.98
N SER A 198 18.53 34.28 17.17
CA SER A 198 19.49 34.22 18.27
C SER A 198 20.48 35.37 18.12
N GLU A 199 20.44 36.31 19.05
CA GLU A 199 21.39 37.41 19.15
C GLU A 199 22.81 36.91 19.49
N SER A 200 23.78 37.60 18.88
CA SER A 200 25.15 37.83 19.33
C SER A 200 26.07 36.63 19.54
N SER A 201 26.77 36.27 18.46
CA SER A 201 28.23 36.30 18.48
C SER A 201 28.70 37.76 18.59
N LEU A 202 29.32 38.14 19.70
CA LEU A 202 30.25 39.27 19.84
C LEU A 202 30.82 39.25 21.27
N GLN A 203 32.08 39.68 21.39
CA GLN A 203 33.00 39.73 22.54
C GLN A 203 33.93 38.50 22.58
N GLU A 204 35.05 38.58 21.85
CA GLU A 204 36.37 39.16 22.24
C GLU A 204 37.18 38.18 23.09
#